data_AF-A0AAU5VW87-F1
#
_entry.id   AF-A0AAU5VW87-F1
#
_cell.length_a   1.000
_cell.length_b   1.000
_cell.length_c   1.000
_cell.angle_alpha   90.00
_cell.angle_beta   90.00
_cell.angle_gamma   90.00
#
_symmetry.space_group_name_H-M   'P 1'
#
loop_
_entity.id
_entity.type
_entity.pdbx_description
1 polymer ?
#
loop_
_entity_poly.entity_id
_entity_poly.type
_entity_poly.pdbx_seq_one_letter_code
_entity_poly.pdbx_strand_id
1 'polypeptide(L)'
;MADPSLRLLPWNSPEGKPCYLSTDDPGSRLSRLADEVEAELIACGEEVLGGAESVLADRAAGERAVRFALVRTTESLRDVLRVAECRRGRALRGAEGLSVREDSGAPGG
;
A
#
# COMPACT_ATOMS: atom_id res chain seq x y z
N MET A 1 13.48 10.80 -9.57
CA MET A 1 12.68 9.91 -10.44
C MET A 1 12.92 8.49 -9.94
N ALA A 2 11.87 7.78 -9.55
CA ALA A 2 12.00 6.40 -9.08
C ALA A 2 12.40 5.51 -10.26
N ASP A 3 13.38 4.65 -10.05
CA ASP A 3 13.77 3.63 -11.02
C ASP A 3 12.59 2.66 -11.23
N PRO A 4 12.14 2.43 -12.47
CA PRO A 4 11.06 1.50 -12.80
C PRO A 4 11.37 0.03 -12.46
N SER A 5 12.53 -0.28 -11.87
CA SER A 5 12.88 -1.58 -11.27
C SER A 5 12.66 -1.65 -9.74
N LEU A 6 12.23 -0.57 -9.08
CA LEU A 6 12.10 -0.54 -7.61
C LEU A 6 10.66 -0.53 -7.06
N ARG A 7 10.30 -1.51 -6.22
CA ARG A 7 9.05 -1.58 -5.44
C ARG A 7 9.13 -0.63 -4.23
N LEU A 8 8.15 0.27 -4.09
CA LEU A 8 7.94 1.03 -2.85
C LEU A 8 7.44 0.08 -1.73
N LEU A 9 8.01 0.21 -0.54
CA LEU A 9 7.65 -0.58 0.64
C LEU A 9 6.65 0.18 1.54
N PRO A 10 5.79 -0.54 2.29
CA PRO A 10 4.78 0.09 3.14
C PRO A 10 5.36 0.72 4.42
N TRP A 11 6.66 0.58 4.66
CA TRP A 11 7.39 1.24 5.76
C TRP A 11 8.44 2.22 5.25
N ASN A 12 8.82 3.15 6.11
CA ASN A 12 9.91 4.09 5.89
C ASN A 12 11.20 3.59 6.56
N SER A 13 12.31 4.24 6.24
CA SER A 13 13.57 4.09 6.97
C SER A 13 13.43 4.68 8.39
N PRO A 14 14.35 4.37 9.31
CA PRO A 14 14.37 4.99 10.63
C PRO A 14 14.41 6.53 10.59
N GLU A 15 14.96 7.11 9.53
CA GLU A 15 15.01 8.56 9.28
C GLU A 15 13.73 9.10 8.62
N GLY A 16 12.71 8.27 8.43
CA GLY A 16 11.42 8.64 7.86
C GLY A 16 11.39 8.72 6.33
N LYS A 17 12.41 8.22 5.63
CA LYS A 17 12.45 8.26 4.16
C LYS A 17 11.73 7.05 3.54
N PRO A 18 11.04 7.19 2.40
CA PRO A 18 10.45 6.04 1.69
C PRO A 18 11.51 4.99 1.35
N CYS A 19 11.19 3.71 1.62
CA CYS A 19 12.07 2.58 1.32
C CYS A 19 11.67 1.90 0.02
N TYR A 20 12.67 1.43 -0.73
CA TYR A 20 12.49 0.80 -2.03
C TYR A 20 13.23 -0.55 -2.10
N LEU A 21 12.66 -1.52 -2.81
CA LEU A 21 13.21 -2.87 -3.01
C LEU A 21 13.35 -3.17 -4.50
N SER A 22 14.48 -3.73 -4.94
CA SER A 22 14.61 -4.21 -6.33
C SER A 22 13.58 -5.30 -6.65
N THR A 23 12.95 -5.22 -7.83
CA THR A 23 11.90 -6.16 -8.26
C THR A 23 12.42 -7.40 -8.96
N ASP A 24 13.73 -7.66 -8.93
CA ASP A 24 14.35 -8.83 -9.59
C ASP A 24 13.78 -10.17 -9.10
N ASP A 25 13.25 -10.20 -7.87
CA ASP A 25 12.50 -11.34 -7.31
C ASP A 25 11.22 -10.85 -6.59
N PRO A 26 10.06 -10.89 -7.28
CA PRO A 26 8.76 -10.57 -6.68
C PRO A 26 8.36 -11.51 -5.53
N GLY A 27 8.95 -12.71 -5.43
CA GLY A 27 8.73 -13.70 -4.38
C GLY A 27 9.69 -13.58 -3.19
N SER A 28 10.60 -12.61 -3.23
CA SER A 28 11.62 -12.43 -2.19
C SER A 28 11.00 -12.25 -0.80
N ARG A 29 11.78 -12.59 0.23
CA ARG A 29 11.34 -12.50 1.64
C ARG A 29 10.84 -11.10 2.01
N LEU A 30 11.48 -10.06 1.47
CA LEU A 30 11.07 -8.67 1.70
C LEU A 30 9.81 -8.30 0.94
N SER A 31 9.60 -8.85 -0.26
CA SER A 31 8.37 -8.63 -1.02
C SER A 31 7.16 -9.26 -0.30
N ARG A 32 7.30 -10.48 0.21
CA ARG A 32 6.25 -11.13 1.01
C ARG A 32 5.97 -10.39 2.32
N LEU A 33 7.01 -9.95 3.02
CA LEU A 33 6.85 -9.11 4.21
C LEU A 33 6.11 -7.80 3.88
N ALA A 34 6.37 -7.20 2.72
CA ALA A 34 5.64 -6.03 2.27
C ALA A 34 4.15 -6.33 2.05
N ASP A 35 3.82 -7.47 1.46
CA ASP A 35 2.42 -7.89 1.29
C ASP A 35 1.73 -8.17 2.64
N GLU A 36 2.43 -8.79 3.59
CA GLU A 36 1.94 -9.03 4.95
C GLU A 36 1.66 -7.71 5.70
N VAL A 37 2.60 -6.75 5.65
CA VAL A 37 2.42 -5.43 6.27
C VAL A 37 1.31 -4.64 5.58
N GLU A 38 1.20 -4.70 4.25
CA GLU A 38 0.07 -4.08 3.53
C GLU A 38 -1.27 -4.64 4.00
N ALA A 39 -1.37 -5.95 4.26
CA ALA A 39 -2.59 -6.59 4.76
C ALA A 39 -2.91 -6.14 6.20
N GLU A 40 -1.90 -6.09 7.07
CA GLU A 40 -2.05 -5.65 8.47
C GLU A 40 -2.51 -4.19 8.57
N LEU A 41 -1.93 -3.30 7.75
CA LEU A 41 -2.32 -1.88 7.73
C LEU A 41 -3.77 -1.69 7.24
N ILE A 42 -4.24 -2.51 6.29
CA ILE A 42 -5.64 -2.51 5.86
C ILE A 42 -6.55 -2.99 6.99
N ALA A 43 -6.21 -4.12 7.62
CA ALA A 43 -7.02 -4.68 8.72
C ALA A 43 -7.13 -3.70 9.90
N CYS A 44 -6.01 -3.07 10.28
CA CYS A 44 -6.01 -1.99 11.27
C CYS A 44 -6.94 -0.84 10.87
N GLY A 45 -7.00 -0.48 9.59
CA GLY A 45 -7.92 0.54 9.11
C GLY A 45 -9.39 0.16 9.14
N GLU A 46 -9.71 -1.11 8.91
CA GLU A 46 -11.08 -1.62 9.09
C GLU A 46 -11.51 -1.53 10.56
N GLU A 47 -10.63 -1.90 11.49
CA GLU A 47 -10.89 -1.78 12.94
C GLU A 47 -11.09 -0.32 13.38
N VAL A 48 -10.20 0.59 12.92
CA VAL A 48 -10.30 2.02 13.23
C VAL A 48 -11.57 2.62 12.66
N LEU A 49 -11.95 2.24 11.43
CA LEU A 49 -13.19 2.68 10.81
C LEU A 49 -14.41 2.26 11.64
N GLY A 50 -14.50 0.99 12.04
CA GLY A 50 -15.60 0.51 12.88
C GLY A 50 -15.67 1.22 14.24
N GLY A 51 -14.51 1.51 14.85
CA GLY A 51 -14.44 2.31 16.08
C GLY A 51 -14.93 3.74 15.88
N ALA A 52 -14.54 4.40 14.78
CA ALA A 52 -14.99 5.75 14.46
C ALA A 52 -16.50 5.81 14.17
N GLU A 53 -17.04 4.85 13.41
CA GLU A 53 -18.48 4.72 13.15
C GLU A 53 -19.27 4.53 14.45
N SER A 54 -18.75 3.73 15.38
CA SER A 54 -19.36 3.53 16.71
C SER A 54 -19.42 4.82 17.52
N VAL A 55 -18.34 5.62 17.52
CA VAL A 55 -18.30 6.93 18.19
C VAL A 55 -19.27 7.92 17.56
N LEU A 56 -19.39 7.91 16.22
CA LEU A 56 -20.32 8.79 15.52
C LEU A 56 -21.79 8.41 15.72
N ALA A 57 -22.08 7.12 15.93
CA ALA A 57 -23.42 6.62 16.22
C ALA A 57 -23.90 6.99 17.64
N ASP A 58 -22.98 7.11 18.60
CA ASP A 58 -23.31 7.51 19.97
C ASP A 58 -23.48 9.03 20.09
N ARG A 59 -24.74 9.49 20.17
CA ARG A 59 -25.06 10.92 20.36
C ARG A 59 -24.61 11.49 21.70
N ALA A 60 -24.29 10.65 22.69
CA ALA A 60 -23.74 11.05 23.97
C ALA A 60 -22.20 11.14 23.95
N ALA A 61 -21.54 10.75 22.86
CA ALA A 61 -20.09 10.82 22.73
C ALA A 61 -19.61 12.27 22.88
N GLY A 62 -18.73 12.49 23.86
CA GLY A 62 -18.14 13.79 24.13
C GLY A 62 -17.02 14.15 23.14
N GLU A 63 -16.63 15.43 23.15
CA GLU A 63 -15.58 15.98 22.27
C GLU A 63 -14.27 15.17 22.30
N ARG A 64 -13.87 14.67 23.47
CA ARG A 64 -12.65 13.88 23.63
C ARG A 64 -12.71 12.56 22.85
N ALA A 65 -13.85 11.87 22.87
CA ALA A 65 -14.04 10.62 22.14
C ALA A 65 -14.01 10.87 20.63
N VAL A 66 -14.69 11.92 20.16
CA VAL A 66 -14.69 12.31 18.74
C VAL A 66 -13.29 12.71 18.27
N ARG A 67 -12.57 13.52 19.04
CA ARG A 67 -11.20 13.92 18.71
C ARG A 67 -10.26 12.73 18.67
N PHE A 68 -10.37 11.81 19.62
CA PHE A 68 -9.59 10.57 19.61
C PHE A 68 -9.87 9.73 18.36
N ALA A 69 -11.15 9.49 18.05
CA ALA A 69 -11.55 8.73 16.86
C ALA A 69 -11.03 9.37 15.57
N LEU A 70 -11.12 10.71 15.45
CA LEU A 70 -10.59 11.43 14.29
C LEU A 70 -9.06 11.31 14.19
N VAL A 71 -8.32 11.42 15.30
CA VAL A 71 -6.86 11.22 15.31
C VAL A 71 -6.52 9.83 14.77
N ARG A 72 -7.13 8.77 15.33
CA ARG A 72 -6.88 7.39 14.88
C ARG A 72 -7.25 7.19 13.42
N THR A 73 -8.36 7.77 12.98
CA THR A 73 -8.79 7.73 11.58
C THR A 73 -7.76 8.39 10.66
N THR A 74 -7.20 9.55 11.04
CA THR A 74 -6.17 10.21 10.22
C THR A 74 -4.84 9.46 10.17
N GLU A 75 -4.48 8.74 11.22
CA GLU A 75 -3.30 7.86 11.23
C GLU A 75 -3.52 6.71 10.25
N SER A 76 -4.61 5.97 10.41
CA SER A 76 -4.91 4.83 9.55
C SER A 76 -5.13 5.23 8.08
N LEU A 77 -5.75 6.38 7.82
CA LEU A 77 -5.91 6.88 6.45
C LEU A 77 -4.56 7.13 5.77
N ARG A 78 -3.55 7.63 6.49
CA ARG A 78 -2.19 7.79 5.94
C ARG A 78 -1.59 6.43 5.57
N ASP A 79 -1.78 5.43 6.42
CA ASP A 79 -1.28 4.08 6.18
C ASP A 79 -1.96 3.46 4.94
N VAL A 80 -3.29 3.55 4.83
CA VAL A 80 -4.05 3.06 3.67
C VAL A 80 -3.64 3.77 2.38
N LEU A 81 -3.42 5.10 2.43
CA LEU A 81 -2.92 5.84 1.27
C LEU A 81 -1.52 5.39 0.86
N ARG A 82 -0.65 5.06 1.82
CA ARG A 82 0.67 4.47 1.53
C ARG A 82 0.52 3.10 0.85
N VAL A 83 -0.35 2.22 1.35
CA VAL A 83 -0.62 0.91 0.71
C VAL A 83 -1.11 1.10 -0.73
N ALA A 84 -2.02 2.05 -0.96
CA ALA A 84 -2.52 2.36 -2.30
C ALA A 84 -1.42 2.84 -3.26
N GLU A 85 -0.48 3.66 -2.77
CA GLU A 85 0.70 4.09 -3.53
C GLU A 85 1.63 2.91 -3.88
N CYS A 86 1.94 2.05 -2.91
CA CYS A 86 2.74 0.84 -3.11
C CYS A 86 2.14 -0.06 -4.20
N ARG A 87 0.81 -0.26 -4.16
CA ARG A 87 0.08 -1.09 -5.13
C ARG A 87 0.01 -0.43 -6.51
N ARG A 88 -0.20 0.88 -6.59
CA ARG A 88 -0.20 1.63 -7.85
C ARG A 88 1.13 1.47 -8.59
N GLY A 89 2.25 1.57 -7.88
CA GLY A 89 3.58 1.36 -8.45
C GLY A 89 3.77 -0.04 -9.06
N ARG A 90 3.05 -1.04 -8.56
CA ARG A 90 3.04 -2.41 -9.12
C ARG A 90 2.08 -2.57 -10.30
N ALA A 91 0.88 -1.97 -10.23
CA ALA A 91 -0.13 -2.08 -11.28
C ALA A 91 0.31 -1.42 -12.60
N LEU A 92 0.94 -0.25 -12.53
CA LEU A 92 1.47 0.44 -13.72
C LEU A 92 2.51 -0.42 -14.46
N ARG A 93 3.28 -1.24 -13.75
CA ARG A 93 4.26 -2.17 -14.34
C ARG A 93 3.63 -3.36 -15.04
N GLY A 94 2.53 -3.90 -14.49
CA GLY A 94 1.79 -4.99 -15.13
C GLY A 94 1.25 -4.61 -16.50
N ALA A 95 0.95 -3.32 -16.71
CA ALA A 95 0.55 -2.77 -18.00
C ALA A 95 1.73 -2.63 -18.99
N GLU A 96 2.94 -2.30 -18.51
CA GLU A 96 4.15 -2.21 -19.34
C GLU A 96 4.72 -3.59 -19.74
N GLY A 97 4.59 -4.61 -18.90
CA GLY A 97 5.04 -5.98 -19.22
C GLY A 97 4.19 -6.72 -20.26
N LEU A 98 2.99 -6.23 -20.56
CA LEU A 98 2.07 -6.81 -21.55
C LEU A 98 2.32 -6.27 -22.98
N SER A 99 3.13 -5.21 -23.14
CA SER A 99 3.38 -4.59 -24.44
C SER A 99 4.54 -5.21 -25.25
N VAL A 100 5.25 -6.22 -24.71
CA VAL A 100 6.31 -6.95 -25.42
C VAL A 100 5.91 -8.41 -25.64
N ARG A 101 5.00 -8.62 -26.60
CA ARG A 101 4.85 -9.90 -27.32
C ARG A 101 4.48 -9.59 -28.78
N GLU A 102 5.42 -9.00 -29.52
CA GLU A 102 5.44 -9.20 -30.97
C GLU A 102 5.96 -10.62 -31.22
N ASP A 103 5.02 -11.47 -31.59
CA ASP A 103 5.19 -12.78 -32.18
C ASP A 103 6.15 -12.70 -33.38
N SER A 104 7.44 -13.00 -33.16
CA SER A 104 8.35 -13.31 -34.26
C SER A 104 8.15 -14.78 -34.63
N GLY A 105 7.02 -15.04 -35.28
CA GLY A 105 6.70 -16.28 -35.95
C GLY A 105 6.58 -16.06 -37.45
N ALA A 106 7.66 -16.27 -38.20
CA ALA A 106 7.61 -16.92 -39.52
C ALA A 106 9.01 -17.33 -40.03
N PRO A 107 9.13 -18.50 -40.68
CA PRO A 107 10.36 -19.02 -41.26
C PRO A 107 10.57 -18.52 -42.70
N GLY A 108 11.82 -18.41 -43.15
CA GLY A 108 12.12 -18.18 -44.55
C GLY A 108 13.60 -18.28 -44.87
N GLY A 109 13.98 -19.32 -45.62
CA GLY A 109 15.33 -19.60 -46.11
C GLY A 109 15.51 -21.06 -46.45
#